data_AF-W1PM30-F1
#
_entry.id   AF-W1PM30-F1
#
_cell.length_a   1.000
_cell.length_b   1.000
_cell.length_c   1.000
_cell.angle_alpha   90.00
_cell.angle_beta   90.00
_cell.angle_gamma   90.00
#
_symmetry.space_group_name_H-M   'P 1'
#
loop_
_entity.id
_entity.type
_entity.pdbx_description
1 polymer ?
#
loop_
_entity_poly.entity_id
_entity_poly.type
_entity_poly.pdbx_seq_one_letter_code
_entity_poly.pdbx_strand_id
1 'polypeptide(L)' 'MISMFWYAIALPFNSANSDFYPQMITFIVEVGSGVRGPTAKELVRSCLEAVVHDVDKHIAQFKVCWQST' A
#
# COMPACT_ATOMS: atom_id res chain seq x y z
N MET A 1 -11.42 4.69 23.03
CA MET A 1 -11.49 3.31 22.48
C MET A 1 -10.52 3.15 21.31
N ILE A 2 -10.61 3.95 20.24
CA ILE A 2 -9.65 3.92 19.11
C ILE A 2 -8.21 4.32 19.53
N SER A 3 -8.06 5.30 20.43
CA SER A 3 -6.75 5.75 20.93
C SER A 3 -5.97 4.65 21.68
N MET A 4 -6.69 3.74 22.34
CA MET A 4 -6.12 2.61 23.07
C MET A 4 -5.61 1.52 22.12
N PHE A 5 -6.27 1.34 20.97
CA PHE A 5 -5.79 0.47 19.90
C PHE A 5 -4.43 0.95 19.36
N TRP A 6 -4.33 2.23 18.99
CA TRP A 6 -3.07 2.83 18.52
C TRP A 6 -1.93 2.70 19.53
N TYR A 7 -2.22 2.94 20.81
CA TYR A 7 -1.26 2.75 21.89
C TYR A 7 -0.80 1.29 22.02
N ALA A 8 -1.74 0.33 22.00
CA ALA A 8 -1.44 -1.09 22.15
C ALA A 8 -0.57 -1.67 21.02
N ILE A 9 -0.72 -1.14 19.80
CA ILE A 9 0.06 -1.58 18.63
C ILE A 9 1.29 -0.69 18.35
N ALA A 10 1.59 0.25 19.24
CA ALA A 10 2.70 1.19 19.16
C ALA A 10 2.76 1.98 17.82
N LEU A 11 1.60 2.28 17.23
CA LEU A 11 1.54 3.09 16.01
C LEU A 11 1.30 4.56 16.37
N PRO A 12 2.01 5.50 15.72
CA PRO A 12 1.78 6.92 15.90
C PRO A 12 0.34 7.33 15.57
N PHE A 13 -0.24 8.26 16.34
CA PHE A 13 -1.61 8.73 16.08
C PHE A 13 -1.76 9.38 14.69
N ASN A 14 -0.70 10.01 14.16
CA ASN A 14 -0.71 10.58 12.82
C ASN A 14 -0.75 9.53 11.71
N SER A 15 -0.55 8.24 11.99
CA SER A 15 -0.75 7.17 11.00
C SER A 15 -2.21 7.08 10.52
N ALA A 16 -3.17 7.55 11.32
CA ALA A 16 -4.57 7.66 10.92
C ALA A 16 -4.80 8.69 9.80
N ASN A 17 -3.85 9.62 9.59
CA ASN A 17 -3.93 10.64 8.53
C ASN A 17 -3.41 10.15 7.17
N SER A 18 -2.96 8.89 7.08
CA SER A 18 -2.53 8.29 5.82
C SER A 18 -3.73 8.07 4.89
N ASP A 19 -3.59 8.39 3.61
CA ASP A 19 -4.61 8.13 2.57
C ASP A 19 -4.96 6.63 2.45
N PHE A 20 -4.08 5.75 2.92
CA PHE A 20 -4.30 4.30 2.94
C PHE A 20 -5.16 3.85 4.11
N TYR A 21 -5.22 4.61 5.22
CA TYR A 21 -5.93 4.18 6.41
C TYR A 21 -7.45 4.08 6.19
N PRO A 22 -8.14 5.08 5.60
CA PRO A 22 -9.56 4.94 5.27
C PRO A 22 -9.84 3.78 4.32
N GLN A 23 -9.00 3.55 3.30
CA GLN A 23 -9.16 2.46 2.34
C GLN A 23 -9.04 1.09 3.02
N MET A 24 -8.06 0.94 3.91
CA MET A 24 -7.89 -0.28 4.71
C MET A 24 -9.11 -0.54 5.59
N ILE A 25 -9.65 0.49 6.26
CA ILE A 25 -10.86 0.35 7.09
C ILE A 25 -12.06 -0.04 6.23
N THR A 26 -12.29 0.61 5.09
CA THR A 26 -13.37 0.25 4.16
C THR A 26 -13.24 -1.19 3.71
N PHE A 27 -12.05 -1.64 3.31
CA PHE A 27 -11.80 -3.02 2.91
C PHE A 27 -12.12 -4.02 4.04
N ILE A 28 -11.69 -3.74 5.27
CA ILE A 28 -11.99 -4.59 6.43
C ILE A 28 -13.51 -4.67 6.67
N VAL A 29 -14.23 -3.55 6.53
CA VAL A 29 -15.69 -3.51 6.70
C VAL A 29 -16.40 -4.30 5.60
N GLU A 30 -15.99 -4.13 4.35
CA GLU A 30 -16.59 -4.82 3.20
C GLU A 30 -16.37 -6.34 3.24
N VAL A 31 -15.18 -6.75 3.65
CA VAL A 31 -14.78 -8.15 3.66
C VAL A 31 -15.31 -8.90 4.89
N GLY A 32 -15.62 -8.18 5.97
CA GLY A 32 -16.18 -8.73 7.19
C GLY A 32 -15.17 -9.51 8.03
N SER A 33 -15.66 -10.10 9.13
CA SER A 33 -14.81 -10.86 10.05
C SER A 33 -14.42 -12.21 9.46
N GLY A 34 -13.13 -12.56 9.49
CA GLY A 34 -12.63 -13.90 9.14
C GLY A 34 -11.64 -13.92 7.98
N VAL A 35 -11.44 -12.80 7.29
CA VAL A 35 -10.37 -12.70 6.30
C VAL A 35 -9.04 -12.40 6.96
N ARG A 36 -8.05 -13.22 6.59
CA ARG A 36 -6.67 -13.04 7.02
C ARG A 36 -6.12 -11.79 6.36
N GLY A 37 -5.63 -10.86 7.17
CA GLY A 37 -4.85 -9.73 6.65
C GLY A 37 -3.62 -10.21 5.87
N PRO A 38 -3.08 -9.38 4.96
CA PRO A 38 -1.88 -9.73 4.23
C PRO A 38 -0.69 -9.86 5.18
N THR A 39 0.16 -10.86 4.93
CA THR A 39 1.42 -11.01 5.65
C THR A 39 2.41 -9.92 5.21
N ALA A 40 3.40 -9.62 6.07
CA ALA A 40 4.46 -8.65 5.72
C ALA A 40 5.17 -9.02 4.40
N LYS A 41 5.36 -10.32 4.13
CA LYS A 41 5.97 -10.79 2.88
C LYS A 41 5.09 -10.52 1.66
N GLU A 42 3.78 -10.72 1.78
CA GLU A 42 2.81 -10.41 0.72
C GLU A 42 2.77 -8.91 0.44
N LEU A 43 2.74 -8.07 1.49
CA LEU A 43 2.81 -6.61 1.34
C LEU A 43 4.09 -6.15 0.64
N VAL A 44 5.26 -6.60 1.12
CA VAL A 44 6.56 -6.22 0.54
C VAL A 44 6.65 -6.65 -0.92
N ARG A 45 6.14 -7.84 -1.25
CA ARG A 45 6.09 -8.31 -2.64
C ARG A 45 5.24 -7.38 -3.50
N SER A 46 4.01 -7.09 -3.10
CA SER A 46 3.12 -6.22 -3.88
C SER A 46 3.67 -4.81 -4.04
N CYS A 47 4.32 -4.25 -3.00
CA CYS A 47 5.02 -2.98 -3.10
C CYS A 47 6.18 -3.03 -4.10
N LEU A 48 6.99 -4.09 -4.06
CA LEU A 48 8.10 -4.28 -5.00
C LEU A 48 7.60 -4.42 -6.44
N GLU A 49 6.56 -5.21 -6.67
CA GLU A 49 5.94 -5.39 -7.99
C GLU A 49 5.42 -4.07 -8.56
N ALA A 50 4.78 -3.23 -7.73
CA ALA A 50 4.32 -1.90 -8.14
C ALA A 50 5.49 -0.99 -8.57
N VAL A 51 6.60 -1.01 -7.84
CA VAL A 51 7.81 -0.23 -8.19
C VAL A 51 8.44 -0.75 -9.48
N VAL A 52 8.57 -2.06 -9.65
CA VAL A 52 9.12 -2.66 -10.87
C VAL A 52 8.30 -2.27 -12.08
N HIS A 53 6.97 -2.36 -11.99
CA HIS A 53 6.07 -1.97 -13.07
C HIS A 53 6.22 -0.48 -13.43
N ASP A 54 6.35 0.41 -12.44
CA ASP A 54 6.55 1.83 -12.70
C ASP A 54 7.90 2.12 -13.39
N VAL A 55 8.97 1.44 -12.97
CA VAL A 55 10.29 1.53 -13.62
C VAL A 55 10.22 1.03 -15.06
N ASP A 56 9.58 -0.10 -15.31
CA ASP A 56 9.41 -0.65 -16.66
C ASP A 56 8.64 0.30 -17.57
N LYS A 57 7.58 0.93 -17.05
CA LYS A 57 6.83 1.97 -17.75
C LYS A 57 7.73 3.16 -18.13
N HIS A 58 8.54 3.66 -17.21
CA HIS A 58 9.46 4.76 -17.48
C HIS A 58 10.53 4.38 -18.51
N ILE A 59 11.09 3.16 -18.42
CA ILE A 59 12.05 2.65 -19.42
C ILE A 59 11.42 2.59 -20.80
N ALA A 60 10.18 2.11 -20.91
CA ALA A 60 9.45 2.06 -22.18
C ALA A 60 9.25 3.45 -22.78
N GLN A 61 8.82 4.43 -21.97
CA GLN A 61 8.67 5.82 -22.39
C GLN A 61 10.01 6.42 -22.84
N PHE A 62 11.08 6.15 -22.10
CA PHE A 62 12.41 6.64 -22.43
C PHE A 62 12.90 6.09 -23.78
N LYS A 63 12.73 4.79 -24.03
CA LYS A 63 13.09 4.16 -25.32
C LYS A 63 12.37 4.79 -26.50
N VAL A 64 11.08 5.11 -26.35
CA VAL A 64 10.29 5.79 -27.40
C VAL A 64 10.84 7.19 -27.67
N CYS A 65 11.12 7.96 -26.62
CA CYS A 65 11.70 9.31 -26.73
C CYS A 65 13.06 9.28 -27.43
N TRP A 66 13.92 8.33 -27.03
CA TRP A 66 15.27 8.18 -27.59
C TRP A 66 15.27 7.85 -29.09
N GLN A 67 14.33 7.03 -29.56
CA GLN A 67 14.19 6.71 -30.99
C GLN A 67 13.65 7.88 -31.83
N SER A 68 13.03 8.87 -31.17
CA SER A 68 12.45 10.05 -31.81
C SER A 68 13.43 11.23 -31.85
N THR A 69 14.67 11.06 -31.37
CA THR A 69 15.78 12.03 -31.39
C THR A 69 16.79 11.65 -32.45
#